data_AF-M3A9A2-F1
#
_entry.id   AF-M3A9A2-F1
#
_cell.length_a   1.000
_cell.length_b   1.000
_cell.length_c   1.000
_cell.angle_alpha   90.00
_cell.angle_beta   90.00
_cell.angle_gamma   90.00
#
_symmetry.space_group_name_H-M   'P 1'
#
loop_
_entity.id
_entity.type
_entity.pdbx_description
1 polymer ?
#
loop_
_entity_poly.entity_id
_entity_poly.type
_entity_poly.pdbx_seq_one_letter_code
_entity_poly.pdbx_strand_id
1 'polypeptide(L)'
;MSLEKLSNDAQRYVDTARRFILAHLPEDRNTRLVLAGGSLSVAGVVLYPLVHYAVLGRQVTHTYPNASSRYASLECSELSSLPKDLVETPKHYRIVHDKVTKPLPELTLGLSEDSRADFTKMIRYNMELFTRTPQGWIGWFALKDLRHTFTKEHIESLDFVEGDLVNGLYQVVNRTAVRVEFTVNPPPNFNPGIEGRLIIQLRPRNQGAVLQIETIQWSHHDKRLTHLPLESRFLKFVHEWVERWIAIKGANYLLSISK
;
A
#
# COMPACT_ATOMS: atom_id res chain seq x y z
N MET A 1 17.80 -20.59 -4.82
CA MET A 1 18.98 -19.90 -4.26
C MET A 1 19.00 -20.19 -2.76
N SER A 2 20.02 -20.87 -2.23
CA SER A 2 20.01 -21.32 -0.83
C SER A 2 20.24 -20.16 0.14
N LEU A 3 19.65 -20.24 1.34
CA LEU A 3 19.82 -19.25 2.41
C LEU A 3 21.30 -19.10 2.83
N GLU A 4 22.07 -20.18 2.78
CA GLU A 4 23.53 -20.14 3.01
C GLU A 4 24.26 -19.27 1.99
N LYS A 5 23.88 -19.33 0.71
CA LYS A 5 24.51 -18.52 -0.34
C LYS A 5 24.24 -17.02 -0.12
N LEU A 6 23.00 -16.67 0.25
CA LEU A 6 22.63 -15.30 0.63
C LEU A 6 23.38 -14.80 1.87
N SER A 7 23.54 -15.66 2.89
CA SER A 7 24.31 -15.34 4.09
C SER A 7 25.79 -15.10 3.79
N ASN A 8 26.40 -15.97 2.98
CA ASN A 8 27.81 -15.86 2.59
C ASN A 8 28.07 -14.64 1.71
N ASP A 9 27.16 -14.33 0.78
CA ASP A 9 27.25 -13.13 -0.04
C ASP A 9 27.10 -11.86 0.82
N ALA A 10 26.14 -11.82 1.74
CA ALA A 10 25.97 -10.70 2.67
C ALA A 10 27.21 -10.48 3.55
N GLN A 11 27.79 -11.55 4.10
CA GLN A 11 29.00 -11.50 4.91
C GLN A 11 30.17 -10.90 4.12
N ARG A 12 30.33 -11.31 2.86
CA ARG A 12 31.37 -10.78 1.96
C ARG A 12 31.22 -9.28 1.70
N TYR A 13 29.99 -8.77 1.54
CA TYR A 13 29.74 -7.34 1.39
C TYR A 13 30.04 -6.57 2.68
N VAL A 14 29.68 -7.12 3.84
CA VAL A 14 30.00 -6.53 5.15
C VAL A 14 31.52 -6.43 5.34
N ASP A 15 32.27 -7.48 5.03
CA ASP A 15 33.73 -7.50 5.17
C ASP A 15 34.44 -6.55 4.19
N THR A 16 33.87 -6.37 3.00
CA THR A 16 34.38 -5.43 2.00
C THR A 16 34.13 -4.00 2.43
N ALA A 17 32.91 -3.68 2.90
CA ALA A 17 32.58 -2.38 3.46
C ALA A 17 33.44 -2.06 4.69
N ARG A 18 33.62 -3.03 5.59
CA ARG A 18 34.47 -2.89 6.79
C ARG A 18 35.90 -2.54 6.43
N ARG A 19 36.52 -3.26 5.49
CA ARG A 19 37.90 -2.98 5.05
C ARG A 19 38.03 -1.62 4.38
N PHE A 20 37.07 -1.24 3.53
CA PHE A 20 37.04 0.07 2.89
C PHE A 20 36.94 1.21 3.91
N ILE A 21 36.02 1.08 4.88
CA ILE A 21 35.82 2.05 5.96
C ILE A 21 37.09 2.17 6.81
N LEU A 22 37.69 1.04 7.23
CA LEU A 22 38.92 1.05 8.02
C LEU A 22 40.12 1.68 7.29
N ALA A 23 40.21 1.49 5.97
CA ALA A 23 41.28 2.08 5.16
C ALA A 23 41.15 3.59 4.92
N HIS A 24 39.94 4.14 5.06
CA HIS A 24 39.64 5.57 4.81
C HIS A 24 39.21 6.33 6.07
N LEU A 25 39.27 5.69 7.25
CA LEU A 25 38.94 6.32 8.52
C LEU A 25 40.11 7.23 8.97
N PRO A 26 39.89 8.54 9.15
CA PRO A 26 40.92 9.44 9.66
C PRO A 26 41.42 8.99 11.05
N GLU A 27 42.68 9.26 11.37
CA GLU A 27 43.29 8.86 12.65
C GLU A 27 42.74 9.63 13.86
N ASP A 28 42.23 10.84 13.64
CA ASP A 28 41.67 11.70 14.67
C ASP A 28 40.40 11.10 15.31
N ARG A 29 40.41 11.03 16.65
CA ARG A 29 39.33 10.45 17.46
C ARG A 29 38.00 11.20 17.28
N ASN A 30 38.02 12.53 17.20
CA ASN A 30 36.80 13.32 17.09
C ASN A 30 36.12 13.11 15.72
N THR A 31 36.92 13.05 14.66
CA THR A 31 36.45 12.77 13.30
C THR A 31 35.89 11.35 13.19
N ARG A 32 36.50 10.35 13.86
CA ARG A 32 35.95 9.00 13.95
C ARG A 32 34.59 8.95 14.65
N LEU A 33 34.41 9.72 15.73
CA LEU A 33 33.13 9.79 16.45
C LEU A 33 32.03 10.43 15.59
N VAL A 34 32.34 11.51 14.87
CA VAL A 34 31.41 12.15 13.93
C VAL A 34 31.05 11.23 12.77
N LEU A 35 32.03 10.54 12.18
CA LEU A 35 31.81 9.57 11.11
C LEU A 35 31.05 8.34 11.58
N ALA A 36 31.29 7.85 12.80
CA ALA A 36 30.55 6.74 13.39
C ALA A 36 29.10 7.14 13.69
N GLY A 37 28.87 8.31 14.27
CA GLY A 37 27.53 8.86 14.49
C GLY A 37 26.78 9.10 13.18
N GLY A 38 27.45 9.66 12.17
CA GLY A 38 26.90 9.83 10.82
C GLY A 38 26.57 8.50 10.15
N SER A 39 27.49 7.54 10.18
CA SER A 39 27.29 6.19 9.61
C SER A 39 26.15 5.44 10.28
N LEU A 40 26.05 5.49 11.62
CA LEU A 40 24.94 4.88 12.37
C LEU A 40 23.61 5.55 12.03
N SER A 41 23.60 6.86 11.82
CA SER A 41 22.40 7.60 11.42
C SER A 41 21.94 7.21 10.02
N VAL A 42 22.86 7.16 9.05
CA VAL A 42 22.58 6.73 7.66
C VAL A 42 22.15 5.26 7.63
N ALA A 43 22.85 4.39 8.36
CA ALA A 43 22.48 2.99 8.51
C ALA A 43 21.09 2.84 9.14
N GLY A 44 20.76 3.65 10.15
CA GLY A 44 19.42 3.70 10.73
C GLY A 44 18.35 4.06 9.69
N VAL A 45 18.58 5.12 8.91
CA VAL A 45 17.63 5.60 7.88
C VAL A 45 17.40 4.57 6.76
N VAL A 46 18.41 3.77 6.41
CA VAL A 46 18.28 2.75 5.35
C VAL A 46 17.82 1.40 5.90
N LEU A 47 18.42 0.91 6.99
CA LEU A 47 18.14 -0.41 7.54
C LEU A 47 16.79 -0.46 8.25
N TYR A 48 16.38 0.60 8.94
CA TYR A 48 15.11 0.58 9.67
C TYR A 48 13.90 0.36 8.74
N PRO A 49 13.72 1.09 7.62
CA PRO A 49 12.63 0.81 6.69
C PRO A 49 12.68 -0.61 6.12
N LEU A 50 13.87 -1.15 5.85
CA LEU A 50 14.04 -2.51 5.33
C LEU A 50 13.65 -3.57 6.37
N VAL A 51 14.09 -3.42 7.62
CA VAL A 51 13.71 -4.30 8.74
C VAL A 51 12.22 -4.20 9.00
N HIS A 52 11.67 -2.99 9.03
CA HIS A 52 10.24 -2.77 9.20
C HIS A 52 9.44 -3.43 8.08
N TYR A 53 9.83 -3.23 6.82
CA TYR A 53 9.23 -3.88 5.65
C TYR A 53 9.24 -5.41 5.78
N ALA A 54 10.34 -6.00 6.23
CA ALA A 54 10.48 -7.44 6.44
C ALA A 54 9.58 -7.94 7.57
N VAL A 55 9.48 -7.21 8.69
CA VAL A 55 8.60 -7.55 9.83
C VAL A 55 7.13 -7.46 9.44
N LEU A 56 6.73 -6.44 8.68
CA LEU A 56 5.36 -6.32 8.17
C LEU A 56 5.04 -7.49 7.22
N GLY A 57 5.99 -7.85 6.33
CA GLY A 57 5.83 -8.95 5.38
C GLY A 57 5.62 -10.32 6.00
N ARG A 58 5.99 -10.52 7.28
CA ARG A 58 5.72 -11.76 8.02
C ARG A 58 4.29 -11.87 8.54
N GLN A 59 3.56 -10.75 8.57
CA GLN A 59 2.23 -10.66 9.19
C GLN A 59 1.09 -10.64 8.18
N VAL A 60 1.40 -10.52 6.89
CA VAL A 60 0.44 -10.44 5.78
C VAL A 60 0.89 -11.32 4.62
N THR A 61 -0.03 -11.66 3.75
CA THR A 61 0.30 -12.28 2.46
C THR A 61 0.24 -11.20 1.39
N HIS A 62 1.35 -11.01 0.66
CA HIS A 62 1.40 -10.12 -0.49
C HIS A 62 1.40 -10.95 -1.77
N THR A 63 0.42 -10.77 -2.66
CA THR A 63 0.35 -11.42 -3.96
C THR A 63 0.18 -10.41 -5.09
N TYR A 64 0.55 -10.84 -6.30
CA TYR A 64 0.39 -10.07 -7.54
C TYR A 64 -0.55 -10.84 -8.48
N PRO A 65 -1.88 -10.64 -8.37
CA PRO A 65 -2.81 -11.48 -9.12
C PRO A 65 -2.66 -11.27 -10.63
N ASN A 66 -2.72 -12.38 -11.37
CA ASN A 66 -2.63 -12.39 -12.82
C ASN A 66 -3.99 -12.09 -13.47
N ALA A 67 -4.02 -12.02 -14.80
CA ALA A 67 -5.25 -11.75 -15.56
C ALA A 67 -6.38 -12.76 -15.26
N SER A 68 -6.07 -14.05 -15.12
CA SER A 68 -7.05 -15.10 -14.80
C SER A 68 -7.66 -14.91 -13.41
N SER A 69 -6.86 -14.53 -12.42
CA SER A 69 -7.37 -14.24 -11.08
C SER A 69 -8.25 -12.99 -11.05
N ARG A 70 -7.92 -11.96 -11.85
CA ARG A 70 -8.78 -10.79 -11.99
C ARG A 70 -10.12 -11.14 -12.61
N TYR A 71 -10.09 -11.92 -13.69
CA TYR A 71 -11.29 -12.39 -14.38
C TYR A 71 -12.19 -13.20 -13.44
N ALA A 72 -11.63 -14.12 -12.65
CA ALA A 72 -12.40 -14.86 -11.63
C ALA A 72 -13.02 -13.94 -10.57
N SER A 73 -12.26 -12.95 -10.07
CA SER A 73 -12.81 -11.96 -9.12
C SER A 73 -13.91 -11.09 -9.73
N LEU A 74 -13.84 -10.80 -11.03
CA LEU A 74 -14.91 -10.10 -11.76
C LEU A 74 -16.17 -10.94 -11.89
N GLU A 75 -16.06 -12.20 -12.29
CA GLU A 75 -17.20 -13.13 -12.37
C GLU A 75 -17.88 -13.32 -11.02
N CYS A 76 -17.09 -13.38 -9.94
CA CYS A 76 -17.61 -13.43 -8.57
C CYS A 76 -18.13 -12.08 -8.04
N SER A 77 -18.19 -11.03 -8.87
CA SER A 77 -18.57 -9.67 -8.49
C SER A 77 -17.72 -9.08 -7.35
N GLU A 78 -16.50 -9.60 -7.13
CA GLU A 78 -15.51 -9.12 -6.16
C GLU A 78 -14.80 -7.84 -6.63
N LEU A 79 -14.91 -7.52 -7.93
CA LEU A 79 -14.42 -6.29 -8.54
C LEU A 79 -15.54 -5.72 -9.41
N SER A 80 -16.41 -4.89 -8.86
CA SER A 80 -17.66 -4.49 -9.54
C SER A 80 -17.50 -3.21 -10.35
N SER A 81 -16.57 -2.34 -9.97
CA SER A 81 -16.40 -1.02 -10.59
C SER A 81 -15.30 -0.96 -11.67
N LEU A 82 -14.71 -2.10 -12.05
CA LEU A 82 -13.71 -2.12 -13.12
C LEU A 82 -14.37 -1.82 -14.47
N PRO A 83 -13.74 -1.02 -15.34
CA PRO A 83 -14.21 -0.80 -16.69
C PRO A 83 -14.33 -2.12 -17.48
N LYS A 84 -15.42 -2.30 -18.23
CA LYS A 84 -15.68 -3.54 -18.97
C LYS A 84 -14.65 -3.81 -20.06
N ASP A 85 -14.22 -2.75 -20.74
CA ASP A 85 -13.21 -2.78 -21.79
C ASP A 85 -11.84 -3.29 -21.29
N LEU A 86 -11.47 -2.98 -20.04
CA LEU A 86 -10.26 -3.49 -19.40
C LEU A 86 -10.27 -5.03 -19.27
N VAL A 87 -11.47 -5.61 -19.14
CA VAL A 87 -11.70 -7.04 -18.95
C VAL A 87 -11.87 -7.77 -20.27
N GLU A 88 -12.62 -7.17 -21.19
CA GLU A 88 -12.92 -7.73 -22.51
C GLU A 88 -11.69 -7.65 -23.43
N THR A 89 -10.85 -6.62 -23.27
CA THR A 89 -9.70 -6.37 -24.14
C THR A 89 -8.39 -6.09 -23.37
N PRO A 90 -7.96 -6.99 -22.45
CA PRO A 90 -6.84 -6.73 -21.55
C PRO A 90 -5.50 -6.56 -22.30
N LYS A 91 -5.41 -7.01 -23.55
CA LYS A 91 -4.23 -6.87 -24.42
C LYS A 91 -3.96 -5.42 -24.85
N HIS A 92 -4.96 -4.53 -24.76
CA HIS A 92 -4.78 -3.10 -25.05
C HIS A 92 -4.29 -2.30 -23.85
N TYR A 93 -4.16 -2.95 -22.70
CA TYR A 93 -3.83 -2.33 -21.44
C TYR A 93 -2.54 -2.91 -20.86
N ARG A 94 -1.73 -2.01 -20.31
CA ARG A 94 -0.73 -2.38 -19.31
C ARG A 94 -1.40 -2.38 -17.95
N ILE A 95 -1.35 -3.49 -17.23
CA ILE A 95 -2.07 -3.67 -15.95
C ILE A 95 -1.12 -4.17 -14.87
N VAL A 96 -1.14 -3.51 -13.71
CA VAL A 96 -0.51 -3.98 -12.47
C VAL A 96 -1.62 -4.22 -11.45
N HIS A 97 -1.50 -5.31 -10.70
CA HIS A 97 -2.42 -5.66 -9.62
C HIS A 97 -1.61 -6.12 -8.42
N ASP A 98 -1.79 -5.39 -7.32
CA ASP A 98 -1.22 -5.65 -6.01
C ASP A 98 -2.32 -6.03 -5.02
N LYS A 99 -2.02 -6.99 -4.15
CA LYS A 99 -3.00 -7.54 -3.20
C LYS A 99 -2.35 -7.91 -1.88
N VAL A 100 -2.69 -7.17 -0.84
CA VAL A 100 -2.33 -7.50 0.54
C VAL A 100 -3.52 -8.12 1.25
N THR A 101 -3.30 -9.28 1.87
CA THR A 101 -4.29 -9.92 2.75
C THR A 101 -3.76 -10.11 4.16
N LYS A 102 -4.62 -9.83 5.14
CA LYS A 102 -4.38 -10.02 6.56
C LYS A 102 -5.47 -10.90 7.16
N PRO A 103 -5.15 -12.13 7.60
CA PRO A 103 -6.09 -12.97 8.34
C PRO A 103 -6.44 -12.35 9.70
N LEU A 104 -7.72 -12.41 10.06
CA LEU A 104 -8.33 -11.94 11.30
C LEU A 104 -9.17 -13.09 11.90
N PRO A 105 -8.53 -14.14 12.45
CA PRO A 105 -9.24 -15.32 12.95
C PRO A 105 -10.20 -15.00 14.11
N GLU A 106 -9.92 -13.92 14.85
CA GLU A 106 -10.71 -13.46 16.00
C GLU A 106 -11.96 -12.63 15.61
N LEU A 107 -12.03 -12.16 14.36
CA LEU A 107 -13.12 -11.29 13.91
C LEU A 107 -14.29 -12.09 13.34
N THR A 108 -15.41 -12.12 14.05
CA THR A 108 -16.65 -12.71 13.53
C THR A 108 -17.45 -11.64 12.79
N LEU A 109 -17.60 -11.79 11.48
CA LEU A 109 -18.37 -10.84 10.65
C LEU A 109 -19.86 -11.18 10.69
N GLY A 110 -20.63 -10.44 11.47
CA GLY A 110 -22.08 -10.31 11.25
C GLY A 110 -22.33 -9.27 10.17
N LEU A 111 -23.13 -9.54 9.13
CA LEU A 111 -23.52 -8.51 8.16
C LEU A 111 -24.58 -7.56 8.75
N SER A 112 -24.26 -6.92 9.88
CA SER A 112 -25.10 -5.98 10.64
C SER A 112 -24.70 -4.52 10.38
N GLU A 113 -25.55 -3.58 10.82
CA GLU A 113 -25.21 -2.15 10.81
C GLU A 113 -23.95 -1.85 11.63
N ASP A 114 -23.72 -2.58 12.74
CA ASP A 114 -22.51 -2.44 13.56
C ASP A 114 -21.24 -2.75 12.76
N SER A 115 -21.25 -3.81 11.94
CA SER A 115 -20.10 -4.14 11.10
C SER A 115 -19.87 -3.11 10.00
N ARG A 116 -20.93 -2.44 9.51
CA ARG A 116 -20.77 -1.31 8.59
C ARG A 116 -20.10 -0.13 9.29
N ALA A 117 -20.54 0.21 10.50
CA ALA A 117 -20.00 1.31 11.28
C ALA A 117 -18.53 1.10 11.65
N ASP A 118 -18.17 -0.09 12.15
CA ASP A 118 -16.79 -0.45 12.49
C ASP A 118 -15.88 -0.49 11.27
N PHE A 119 -16.37 -1.03 10.15
CA PHE A 119 -15.62 -0.98 8.90
C PHE A 119 -15.41 0.45 8.40
N THR A 120 -16.42 1.33 8.50
CA THR A 120 -16.26 2.76 8.20
C THR A 120 -15.20 3.39 9.10
N LYS A 121 -15.22 3.16 10.42
CA LYS A 121 -14.18 3.66 11.34
C LYS A 121 -12.78 3.16 10.95
N MET A 122 -12.65 1.90 10.54
CA MET A 122 -11.38 1.34 10.08
C MET A 122 -10.92 2.00 8.77
N ILE A 123 -11.82 2.30 7.83
CA ILE A 123 -11.45 3.04 6.61
C ILE A 123 -10.96 4.45 6.97
N ARG A 124 -11.66 5.18 7.85
CA ARG A 124 -11.23 6.50 8.34
C ARG A 124 -9.81 6.44 8.91
N TYR A 125 -9.58 5.47 9.79
CA TYR A 125 -8.27 5.22 10.38
C TYR A 125 -7.19 4.93 9.33
N ASN A 126 -7.49 4.08 8.34
CA ASN A 126 -6.55 3.77 7.26
C ASN A 126 -6.25 4.99 6.38
N MET A 127 -7.25 5.79 6.06
CA MET A 127 -7.10 7.00 5.24
C MET A 127 -6.33 8.09 5.99
N GLU A 128 -6.53 8.22 7.31
CA GLU A 128 -5.73 9.09 8.16
C GLU A 128 -4.27 8.60 8.26
N LEU A 129 -4.05 7.28 8.41
CA LEU A 129 -2.70 6.73 8.38
C LEU A 129 -1.98 7.01 7.06
N PHE A 130 -2.70 6.89 5.94
CA PHE A 130 -2.14 7.17 4.62
C PHE A 130 -1.58 8.59 4.51
N THR A 131 -2.23 9.61 5.11
CA THR A 131 -1.76 11.01 5.05
C THR A 131 -0.41 11.22 5.73
N ARG A 132 -0.01 10.28 6.61
CA ARG A 132 1.28 10.30 7.33
C ARG A 132 2.37 9.48 6.63
N THR A 133 2.10 8.97 5.44
CA THR A 133 3.06 8.19 4.64
C THR A 133 3.77 9.07 3.61
N PRO A 134 4.96 8.66 3.11
CA PRO A 134 5.59 9.33 1.99
C PRO A 134 4.67 9.46 0.76
N GLN A 135 3.87 8.41 0.47
CA GLN A 135 2.92 8.44 -0.64
C GLN A 135 1.80 9.47 -0.41
N GLY A 136 1.30 9.59 0.82
CA GLY A 136 0.32 10.61 1.21
C GLY A 136 0.88 12.03 1.10
N TRP A 137 2.11 12.26 1.53
CA TRP A 137 2.76 13.57 1.40
C TRP A 137 2.95 13.99 -0.06
N ILE A 138 3.38 13.07 -0.93
CA ILE A 138 3.49 13.34 -2.36
C ILE A 138 2.14 13.78 -2.93
N GLY A 139 1.06 13.07 -2.57
CA GLY A 139 -0.31 13.45 -2.94
C GLY A 139 -0.69 14.84 -2.43
N TRP A 140 -0.44 15.12 -1.15
CA TRP A 140 -0.76 16.40 -0.52
C TRP A 140 -0.01 17.60 -1.15
N PHE A 141 1.26 17.41 -1.51
CA PHE A 141 2.04 18.43 -2.21
C PHE A 141 1.55 18.66 -3.64
N ALA A 142 1.19 17.59 -4.35
CA ALA A 142 0.72 17.65 -5.73
C ALA A 142 -0.70 18.23 -5.88
N LEU A 143 -1.59 17.94 -4.91
CA LEU A 143 -3.03 18.23 -5.00
C LEU A 143 -3.41 19.46 -4.18
N LYS A 144 -2.83 20.61 -4.52
CA LYS A 144 -2.98 21.85 -3.73
C LYS A 144 -4.43 22.23 -3.46
N ASP A 145 -5.30 22.12 -4.46
CA ASP A 145 -6.71 22.52 -4.35
C ASP A 145 -7.56 21.52 -3.54
N LEU A 146 -7.07 20.29 -3.37
CA LEU A 146 -7.75 19.21 -2.66
C LEU A 146 -7.11 18.89 -1.31
N ARG A 147 -6.19 19.73 -0.81
CA ARG A 147 -5.49 19.50 0.48
C ARG A 147 -6.43 19.36 1.67
N HIS A 148 -7.60 20.03 1.64
CA HIS A 148 -8.61 19.91 2.69
C HIS A 148 -9.08 18.45 2.86
N THR A 149 -9.06 17.65 1.80
CA THR A 149 -9.47 16.23 1.84
C THR A 149 -8.48 15.29 2.54
N PHE A 150 -7.29 15.80 2.92
CA PHE A 150 -6.29 15.08 3.72
C PHE A 150 -6.40 15.40 5.21
N THR A 151 -7.28 16.33 5.60
CA THR A 151 -7.44 16.72 7.00
C THR A 151 -8.18 15.62 7.77
N LYS A 152 -7.87 15.53 9.05
CA LYS A 152 -8.51 14.54 9.93
C LYS A 152 -10.02 14.80 10.01
N GLU A 153 -10.40 16.07 10.10
CA GLU A 153 -11.79 16.53 10.18
C GLU A 153 -12.58 16.11 8.95
N HIS A 154 -12.01 16.29 7.74
CA HIS A 154 -12.63 15.82 6.50
C HIS A 154 -12.80 14.29 6.51
N ILE A 155 -11.71 13.55 6.78
CA ILE A 155 -11.74 12.08 6.78
C ILE A 155 -12.76 11.54 7.78
N GLU A 156 -12.85 12.12 8.97
CA GLU A 156 -13.79 11.71 10.02
C GLU A 156 -15.25 12.00 9.66
N SER A 157 -15.51 12.99 8.80
CA SER A 157 -16.84 13.34 8.31
C SER A 157 -17.37 12.39 7.23
N LEU A 158 -16.51 11.61 6.57
CA LEU A 158 -16.89 10.76 5.44
C LEU A 158 -17.53 9.45 5.88
N ASP A 159 -18.68 9.09 5.32
CA ASP A 159 -19.29 7.76 5.47
C ASP A 159 -18.84 6.77 4.38
N PHE A 160 -18.03 7.25 3.43
CA PHE A 160 -17.55 6.51 2.26
C PHE A 160 -18.70 5.97 1.42
N VAL A 161 -19.68 6.82 1.16
CA VAL A 161 -20.75 6.56 0.18
C VAL A 161 -20.25 6.94 -1.22
N GLU A 162 -20.94 6.46 -2.26
CA GLU A 162 -20.55 6.74 -3.64
C GLU A 162 -20.45 8.25 -3.89
N GLY A 163 -19.35 8.68 -4.53
CA GLY A 163 -19.02 10.08 -4.77
C GLY A 163 -18.08 10.71 -3.74
N ASP A 164 -17.98 10.16 -2.52
CA ASP A 164 -17.10 10.68 -1.47
C ASP A 164 -15.64 10.67 -1.94
N LEU A 165 -14.95 11.79 -1.75
CA LEU A 165 -13.54 11.97 -2.12
C LEU A 165 -12.67 12.06 -0.87
N VAL A 166 -11.64 11.22 -0.79
CA VAL A 166 -10.66 11.23 0.30
C VAL A 166 -9.23 11.32 -0.24
N ASN A 167 -8.36 12.07 0.46
CA ASN A 167 -6.96 12.27 0.11
C ASN A 167 -6.74 12.71 -1.35
N GLY A 168 -7.71 13.44 -1.91
CA GLY A 168 -7.71 14.05 -3.26
C GLY A 168 -7.64 13.07 -4.44
N LEU A 169 -7.47 11.78 -4.20
CA LEU A 169 -7.22 10.75 -5.23
C LEU A 169 -8.26 9.64 -5.23
N TYR A 170 -8.85 9.35 -4.07
CA TYR A 170 -9.68 8.17 -3.87
C TYR A 170 -11.13 8.60 -3.81
N GLN A 171 -11.83 8.43 -4.93
CA GLN A 171 -13.28 8.68 -4.99
C GLN A 171 -14.04 7.36 -4.89
N VAL A 172 -14.99 7.25 -3.96
CA VAL A 172 -15.79 6.03 -3.80
C VAL A 172 -16.69 5.83 -5.02
N VAL A 173 -16.69 4.60 -5.55
CA VAL A 173 -17.56 4.17 -6.66
C VAL A 173 -18.42 2.96 -6.34
N ASN A 174 -18.11 2.25 -5.26
CA ASN A 174 -18.97 1.19 -4.78
C ASN A 174 -18.81 1.04 -3.27
N ARG A 175 -19.93 0.84 -2.56
CA ARG A 175 -19.95 0.65 -1.11
C ARG A 175 -20.95 -0.44 -0.72
N THR A 176 -20.49 -1.45 0.01
CA THR A 176 -21.37 -2.40 0.74
C THR A 176 -21.21 -2.21 2.25
N ALA A 177 -21.65 -3.13 3.11
CA ALA A 177 -21.37 -3.04 4.56
C ALA A 177 -19.86 -3.17 4.85
N VAL A 178 -19.20 -4.14 4.22
CA VAL A 178 -17.84 -4.58 4.55
C VAL A 178 -16.85 -4.44 3.39
N ARG A 179 -17.21 -3.69 2.35
CA ARG A 179 -16.37 -3.40 1.19
C ARG A 179 -16.55 -1.96 0.73
N VAL A 180 -15.47 -1.38 0.23
CA VAL A 180 -15.44 -0.11 -0.47
C VAL A 180 -14.49 -0.22 -1.67
N GLU A 181 -14.91 0.34 -2.80
CA GLU A 181 -14.07 0.51 -3.99
C GLU A 181 -13.90 2.00 -4.28
N PHE A 182 -12.67 2.39 -4.52
CA PHE A 182 -12.30 3.74 -4.92
C PHE A 182 -11.77 3.74 -6.35
N THR A 183 -12.12 4.76 -7.13
CA THR A 183 -11.34 5.13 -8.30
C THR A 183 -10.06 5.80 -7.85
N VAL A 184 -8.99 5.57 -8.62
CA VAL A 184 -7.74 6.31 -8.51
C VAL A 184 -7.51 6.99 -9.84
N ASN A 185 -7.91 8.26 -9.91
CA ASN A 185 -7.76 9.09 -11.10
C ASN A 185 -6.81 10.24 -10.76
N PRO A 186 -5.48 10.03 -10.87
CA PRO A 186 -4.54 11.11 -10.67
C PRO A 186 -4.82 12.26 -11.65
N PRO A 187 -4.64 13.52 -11.23
CA PRO A 187 -4.81 14.64 -12.15
C PRO A 187 -3.89 14.50 -13.37
N PRO A 188 -4.29 15.06 -14.53
CA PRO A 188 -3.48 15.04 -15.75
C PRO A 188 -2.05 15.56 -15.55
N ASN A 189 -1.86 16.51 -14.63
CA ASN A 189 -0.55 17.10 -14.34
C ASN A 189 0.35 16.22 -13.44
N PHE A 190 -0.20 15.18 -12.83
CA PHE A 190 0.51 14.31 -11.89
C PHE A 190 0.87 12.96 -12.53
N ASN A 191 -0.08 12.30 -13.18
CA ASN A 191 0.12 11.00 -13.83
C ASN A 191 -0.90 10.82 -14.97
N PRO A 192 -0.72 11.50 -16.12
CA PRO A 192 -1.73 11.56 -17.18
C PRO A 192 -1.96 10.19 -17.79
N GLY A 193 -3.20 9.70 -17.76
CA GLY A 193 -3.59 8.47 -18.46
C GLY A 193 -3.46 7.18 -17.65
N ILE A 194 -3.09 7.27 -16.38
CA ILE A 194 -3.16 6.17 -15.42
C ILE A 194 -4.53 6.20 -14.77
N GLU A 195 -5.19 5.06 -14.76
CA GLU A 195 -6.43 4.83 -14.02
C GLU A 195 -6.18 3.71 -13.02
N GLY A 196 -6.97 3.68 -11.96
CA GLY A 196 -6.87 2.61 -10.98
C GLY A 196 -8.11 2.37 -10.17
N ARG A 197 -8.08 1.25 -9.44
CA ARG A 197 -8.99 0.91 -8.35
C ARG A 197 -8.21 0.59 -7.10
N LEU A 198 -8.67 1.15 -5.99
CA LEU A 198 -8.31 0.68 -4.65
C LEU A 198 -9.54 -0.01 -4.07
N ILE A 199 -9.42 -1.28 -3.72
CA ILE A 199 -10.47 -2.05 -3.05
C ILE A 199 -10.02 -2.32 -1.62
N ILE A 200 -10.88 -2.03 -0.65
CA ILE A 200 -10.71 -2.46 0.74
C ILE A 200 -11.94 -3.27 1.09
N GLN A 201 -11.74 -4.49 1.57
CA GLN A 201 -12.85 -5.35 1.96
C GLN A 201 -12.50 -6.33 3.07
N LEU A 202 -13.51 -6.69 3.88
CA LEU A 202 -13.46 -7.82 4.79
C LEU A 202 -14.20 -9.00 4.17
N ARG A 203 -13.54 -10.15 4.11
CA ARG A 203 -14.13 -11.40 3.63
C ARG A 203 -14.35 -12.36 4.79
N PRO A 204 -15.55 -12.91 4.98
CA PRO A 204 -15.75 -13.99 5.92
C PRO A 204 -14.95 -15.22 5.48
N ARG A 205 -14.37 -15.93 6.45
CA ARG A 205 -13.77 -17.25 6.29
C ARG A 205 -14.39 -18.20 7.30
N ASN A 206 -14.21 -19.51 7.09
CA ASN A 206 -14.78 -20.55 7.95
C ASN A 206 -14.55 -20.29 9.45
N GLN A 207 -13.39 -19.72 9.80
CA GLN A 207 -13.09 -19.17 11.12
C GLN A 207 -12.55 -17.74 10.95
N GLY A 208 -13.34 -16.76 11.37
CA GLY A 208 -12.98 -15.35 11.36
C GLY A 208 -13.17 -14.64 10.02
N ALA A 209 -12.27 -13.70 9.73
CA ALA A 209 -12.31 -12.87 8.53
C ALA A 209 -10.92 -12.71 7.89
N VAL A 210 -10.88 -12.16 6.69
CA VAL A 210 -9.66 -11.69 6.04
C VAL A 210 -9.88 -10.26 5.58
N LEU A 211 -9.04 -9.35 6.08
CA LEU A 211 -8.92 -8.01 5.51
C LEU A 211 -8.11 -8.11 4.22
N GLN A 212 -8.65 -7.55 3.14
CA GLN A 212 -8.06 -7.53 1.83
C GLN A 212 -8.00 -6.09 1.34
N ILE A 213 -6.79 -5.66 0.98
CA ILE A 213 -6.54 -4.40 0.31
C ILE A 213 -5.97 -4.76 -1.07
N GLU A 214 -6.53 -4.19 -2.12
CA GLU A 214 -6.10 -4.43 -3.49
C GLU A 214 -5.95 -3.13 -4.23
N THR A 215 -4.84 -2.99 -4.94
CA THR A 215 -4.60 -1.88 -5.85
C THR A 215 -4.45 -2.41 -7.26
N ILE A 216 -5.32 -1.97 -8.16
CA ILE A 216 -5.26 -2.28 -9.59
C ILE A 216 -4.98 -0.98 -10.32
N GLN A 217 -3.93 -0.94 -11.14
CA GLN A 217 -3.61 0.19 -11.99
C GLN A 217 -3.52 -0.25 -13.44
N TRP A 218 -4.01 0.58 -14.34
CA TRP A 218 -3.88 0.35 -15.76
C TRP A 218 -3.65 1.62 -16.56
N SER A 219 -3.07 1.45 -17.73
CA SER A 219 -2.97 2.47 -18.77
C SER A 219 -3.21 1.82 -20.12
N HIS A 220 -3.97 2.50 -20.98
CA HIS A 220 -4.10 2.11 -22.37
C HIS A 220 -2.74 2.26 -23.09
N HIS A 221 -2.39 1.34 -23.99
CA HIS A 221 -1.12 1.40 -24.72
C HIS A 221 -0.97 2.67 -25.57
N ASP A 222 -2.09 3.20 -26.09
CA ASP A 222 -2.09 4.41 -26.92
C ASP A 222 -1.77 5.69 -26.16
N LYS A 223 -1.89 5.70 -24.82
CA LYS A 223 -1.64 6.91 -24.00
C LYS A 223 -0.15 7.25 -23.83
N ARG A 224 0.76 6.61 -24.59
CA ARG A 224 2.23 6.82 -24.63
C ARG A 224 2.95 6.78 -23.28
N LEU A 225 2.30 6.32 -22.21
CA LEU A 225 2.95 6.11 -20.93
C LEU A 225 3.91 4.93 -21.01
N THR A 226 5.19 5.21 -20.77
CA THR A 226 6.24 4.19 -20.89
C THR A 226 6.25 3.23 -19.70
N HIS A 227 5.78 3.64 -18.51
CA HIS A 227 5.78 2.84 -17.28
C HIS A 227 4.66 3.25 -16.31
N LEU A 228 4.08 2.26 -15.61
CA LEU A 228 3.20 2.50 -14.47
C LEU A 228 4.04 2.75 -13.20
N PRO A 229 3.57 3.58 -12.23
CA PRO A 229 4.30 3.89 -11.01
C PRO A 229 4.76 2.64 -10.24
N LEU A 230 3.89 1.63 -10.15
CA LEU A 230 4.18 0.35 -9.47
C LEU A 230 5.21 -0.53 -10.16
N GLU A 231 5.71 -0.15 -11.34
CA GLU A 231 6.79 -0.86 -12.02
C GLU A 231 8.17 -0.30 -11.67
N SER A 232 8.23 0.93 -11.18
CA SER A 232 9.46 1.48 -10.62
C SER A 232 9.79 0.76 -9.31
N ARG A 233 10.99 0.18 -9.21
CA ARG A 233 11.41 -0.57 -8.01
C ARG A 233 11.26 0.23 -6.72
N PHE A 234 11.59 1.52 -6.77
CA PHE A 234 11.51 2.39 -5.60
C PHE A 234 10.06 2.71 -5.24
N LEU A 235 9.24 3.13 -6.21
CA LEU A 235 7.83 3.45 -5.95
C LEU A 235 7.04 2.22 -5.53
N LYS A 236 7.35 1.07 -6.15
CA LYS A 236 6.81 -0.23 -5.75
C LYS A 236 7.17 -0.54 -4.30
N PHE A 237 8.45 -0.44 -3.92
CA PHE A 237 8.87 -0.66 -2.53
C PHE A 237 8.11 0.23 -1.54
N VAL A 238 7.98 1.53 -1.83
CA VAL A 238 7.24 2.47 -0.98
C VAL A 238 5.76 2.09 -0.91
N HIS A 239 5.12 1.76 -2.04
CA HIS A 239 3.74 1.33 -2.09
C HIS A 239 3.50 0.06 -1.26
N GLU A 240 4.30 -0.99 -1.50
CA GLU A 240 4.19 -2.25 -0.77
C GLU A 240 4.41 -2.03 0.74
N TRP A 241 5.34 -1.15 1.13
CA TRP A 241 5.56 -0.81 2.53
C TRP A 241 4.33 -0.13 3.15
N VAL A 242 3.78 0.87 2.46
CA VAL A 242 2.57 1.60 2.90
C VAL A 242 1.38 0.67 3.02
N GLU A 243 1.12 -0.14 2.00
CA GLU A 243 -0.05 -1.03 1.96
C GLU A 243 0.00 -2.07 3.07
N ARG A 244 1.16 -2.72 3.29
CA ARG A 244 1.33 -3.67 4.40
C ARG A 244 1.15 -3.00 5.75
N TRP A 245 1.70 -1.79 5.91
CA TRP A 245 1.60 -1.06 7.17
C TRP A 245 0.15 -0.68 7.49
N ILE A 246 -0.58 -0.14 6.50
CA ILE A 246 -2.00 0.20 6.61
C ILE A 246 -2.83 -1.05 6.87
N ALA A 247 -2.60 -2.16 6.16
CA ALA A 247 -3.32 -3.42 6.37
C ALA A 247 -3.19 -3.92 7.82
N ILE A 248 -1.97 -3.92 8.38
CA ILE A 248 -1.72 -4.39 9.74
C ILE A 248 -2.30 -3.45 10.78
N LYS A 249 -2.10 -2.14 10.62
CA LYS A 249 -2.61 -1.16 11.58
C LYS A 249 -4.14 -1.09 11.55
N GLY A 250 -4.74 -1.10 10.36
CA GLY A 250 -6.19 -1.14 10.19
C GLY A 250 -6.82 -2.39 10.79
N ALA A 251 -6.23 -3.56 10.55
CA ALA A 251 -6.63 -4.81 11.18
C ALA A 251 -6.63 -4.73 12.72
N ASN A 252 -5.53 -4.25 13.30
CA ASN A 252 -5.42 -4.13 14.75
C ASN A 252 -6.42 -3.11 15.33
N TYR A 253 -6.65 -2.00 14.61
CA TYR A 253 -7.64 -1.02 15.00
C TYR A 253 -9.06 -1.62 14.96
N LEU A 254 -9.42 -2.32 13.89
CA LEU A 254 -10.71 -2.99 13.77
C LEU A 254 -10.94 -3.99 14.91
N LEU A 255 -9.97 -4.87 15.18
CA LEU A 255 -10.05 -5.81 16.31
C LEU A 255 -10.20 -5.11 17.68
N SER A 256 -9.66 -3.89 17.83
CA SER A 256 -9.77 -3.14 19.07
C SER A 256 -11.17 -2.56 19.32
N ILE A 257 -11.94 -2.30 18.25
CA ILE A 257 -13.27 -1.69 18.32
C ILE A 257 -14.41 -2.71 18.16
N SER A 258 -14.16 -3.84 17.51
CA SER A 258 -15.18 -4.88 17.23
C SER A 258 -15.30 -5.93 18.34
N LYS A 259 -15.31 -5.49 19.61
CA LYS A 259 -15.46 -6.36 20.79
C LYS A 259 -16.91 -6.56 21.18
#